data_AF-A0A6G3Z7S4-F1
#
_entry.id   AF-A0A6G3Z7S4-F1
#
_cell.length_a   1.000
_cell.length_b   1.000
_cell.length_c   1.000
_cell.angle_alpha   90.00
_cell.angle_beta   90.00
_cell.angle_gamma   90.00
#
_symmetry.space_group_name_H-M   'P 1'
#
loop_
_entity.id
_entity.type
_entity.pdbx_description
1 polymer ?
#
loop_
_entity_poly.entity_id
_entity_poly.type
_entity_poly.pdbx_seq_one_letter_code
_entity_poly.pdbx_strand_id
1 'polypeptide(L)' 'MQKHHRLLQLAAMVGLSLYLVAGAASPAQAMHIMEGFLPIGWAVFWWVLALPFFVVGVRSLTRITRETPELKL' A
#
# COMPACT_ATOMS: atom_id res chain seq x y z
N MET A 1 -7.68 33.90 -31.81
CA MET A 1 -7.76 32.41 -31.79
C MET A 1 -7.13 31.74 -30.56
N GLN A 2 -6.18 32.38 -29.83
CA GLN A 2 -5.49 31.78 -28.66
C GLN A 2 -6.37 31.58 -27.40
N LYS A 3 -7.43 32.39 -27.23
CA LYS A 3 -8.30 32.36 -26.03
C LYS A 3 -9.13 31.07 -25.91
N HIS A 4 -9.60 30.52 -27.03
CA HIS A 4 -10.37 29.28 -27.03
C HIS A 4 -9.52 28.05 -26.70
N HIS A 5 -8.25 28.01 -27.15
CA HIS A 5 -7.31 26.94 -26.79
C HIS A 5 -7.00 26.95 -25.29
N ARG A 6 -6.80 28.13 -24.69
CA ARG A 6 -6.57 28.24 -23.23
C ARG A 6 -7.79 27.79 -22.42
N LEU A 7 -9.00 28.12 -22.87
CA LEU A 7 -10.24 27.67 -22.21
C LEU A 7 -10.42 26.15 -22.30
N LEU A 8 -10.11 25.55 -23.45
CA LEU A 8 -10.14 24.10 -23.63
C LEU A 8 -9.09 23.40 -22.75
N GLN A 9 -7.89 23.95 -22.64
CA GLN A 9 -6.84 23.45 -21.76
C GLN A 9 -7.24 23.51 -20.29
N LEU A 10 -7.83 24.62 -19.85
CA LEU A 10 -8.32 24.77 -18.47
C LEU A 10 -9.44 23.78 -18.17
N ALA A 11 -10.39 23.59 -19.09
CA ALA A 11 -11.45 22.59 -18.93
C ALA A 11 -10.89 21.15 -18.85
N ALA A 12 -9.90 20.83 -19.69
CA ALA A 12 -9.22 19.53 -19.65
C ALA A 12 -8.43 19.33 -18.34
N MET A 13 -7.73 20.36 -17.85
CA MET A 13 -7.03 20.31 -16.57
C MET A 13 -7.99 20.09 -15.39
N VAL A 14 -9.14 20.78 -15.40
CA VAL A 14 -10.17 20.60 -14.37
C VAL A 14 -10.78 19.21 -14.44
N GLY A 15 -11.12 18.73 -15.64
CA GLY A 15 -11.64 17.37 -15.84
C GLY A 15 -10.66 16.29 -15.39
N LEU A 16 -9.38 16.42 -15.72
CA LEU A 16 -8.34 15.51 -15.28
C LEU A 16 -8.15 15.54 -13.76
N SER A 17 -8.15 16.73 -13.16
CA SER A 17 -8.01 16.89 -11.70
C SER A 17 -9.18 16.24 -10.96
N LEU A 18 -10.41 16.44 -11.45
CA LEU A 18 -11.61 15.81 -10.89
C LEU A 18 -11.57 14.29 -11.03
N TYR A 19 -11.15 13.78 -12.19
CA TYR A 19 -11.00 12.34 -12.41
C TYR A 19 -9.98 11.72 -11.46
N LEU A 20 -8.82 12.36 -11.27
CA LEU A 20 -7.78 11.86 -10.36
C LEU A 20 -8.24 11.89 -8.90
N VAL A 21 -8.96 12.93 -8.47
CA VAL A 21 -9.47 13.02 -7.09
C VAL A 21 -10.59 12.01 -6.83
N ALA A 22 -11.50 11.81 -7.79
CA ALA A 22 -12.58 10.83 -7.65
C ALA A 22 -12.07 9.38 -7.78
N GLY A 23 -11.05 9.15 -8.60
CA GLY A 23 -10.37 7.87 -8.75
C GLY A 23 -9.25 7.62 -7.74
N ALA A 24 -8.96 8.60 -6.87
CA ALA A 24 -8.01 8.41 -5.79
C ALA A 24 -8.55 7.31 -4.88
N ALA A 25 -7.80 6.21 -4.77
CA ALA A 25 -8.13 5.13 -3.86
C ALA A 25 -8.34 5.73 -2.47
N SER A 26 -9.48 5.41 -1.84
CA SER A 26 -9.72 5.81 -0.45
C SER A 26 -8.52 5.40 0.39
N PRO A 27 -8.09 6.23 1.36
CA PRO A 27 -6.99 5.89 2.23
C PRO A 27 -7.25 4.49 2.76
N ALA A 28 -6.33 3.57 2.48
CA ALA A 28 -6.40 2.23 3.02
C ALA A 28 -6.51 2.42 4.53
N GLN A 29 -7.68 2.15 5.08
CA GLN A 29 -7.94 2.17 6.50
C GLN A 29 -7.16 0.98 7.05
N ALA A 30 -5.83 1.10 7.10
CA ALA A 30 -4.93 0.25 7.86
C ALA A 30 -5.23 0.53 9.33
N MET A 31 -6.44 0.15 9.72
CA MET A 31 -6.94 0.26 11.07
C MET A 31 -6.24 -0.87 11.81
N HIS A 32 -5.22 -0.52 12.58
CA HIS A 32 -4.61 -1.47 13.49
C HIS A 32 -5.73 -2.03 14.38
N ILE A 33 -5.90 -3.35 14.37
CA ILE A 33 -6.88 -3.99 15.23
C ILE A 33 -6.46 -3.67 16.67
N MET A 34 -7.36 -3.06 17.43
CA MET A 34 -7.07 -2.71 18.82
C MET A 34 -6.76 -3.97 19.63
N GLU A 35 -5.79 -3.90 20.53
CA GLU A 35 -5.46 -5.01 21.42
C GLU A 35 -6.71 -5.44 22.22
N GLY A 36 -6.94 -6.76 22.31
CA GLY A 36 -8.12 -7.31 22.99
C GLY A 36 -9.44 -7.24 22.21
N PHE A 37 -9.48 -6.67 21.00
CA PHE A 37 -10.71 -6.61 20.20
C PHE A 37 -11.05 -7.93 19.49
N LEU A 38 -10.02 -8.70 19.11
CA LEU A 38 -10.20 -9.90 18.30
C LEU A 38 -10.34 -11.16 19.19
N PRO A 39 -11.39 -11.99 18.99
CA PRO A 39 -11.50 -13.28 19.66
C PRO A 39 -10.28 -14.17 19.38
N ILE A 40 -9.88 -14.98 20.36
CA ILE A 40 -8.65 -15.80 20.31
C ILE A 40 -8.60 -16.69 19.06
N GLY A 41 -9.72 -17.30 18.66
CA GLY A 41 -9.77 -18.15 17.45
C GLY A 41 -9.43 -17.39 16.17
N TRP A 42 -9.91 -16.15 16.05
CA TRP A 42 -9.61 -15.28 14.91
C TRP A 42 -8.16 -14.81 14.91
N ALA A 43 -7.59 -14.51 16.07
CA ALA A 43 -6.18 -14.14 16.19
C ALA A 43 -5.26 -15.29 15.74
N VAL A 44 -5.52 -16.51 16.21
CA VAL A 44 -4.74 -17.70 15.82
C VAL A 44 -4.88 -17.98 14.33
N PHE A 45 -6.08 -17.85 13.77
CA PHE A 45 -6.32 -18.07 12.33
C PHE A 45 -5.43 -17.17 11.46
N TRP A 46 -5.42 -15.86 11.73
CA TRP A 46 -4.59 -14.92 10.98
C TRP A 46 -3.10 -15.14 11.19
N TRP A 47 -2.69 -15.54 12.39
CA TRP A 47 -1.30 -15.94 12.66
C TRP A 47 -0.87 -17.14 11.84
N VAL A 48 -1.67 -18.21 11.81
CA VAL A 48 -1.35 -19.42 11.03
C VAL A 48 -1.27 -19.10 9.54
N LEU A 49 -2.14 -18.25 9.02
CA LEU A 49 -2.09 -17.81 7.63
C LEU A 49 -0.87 -16.95 7.32
N ALA A 50 -0.49 -16.03 8.21
CA ALA A 50 0.64 -15.12 7.99
C ALA A 50 2.01 -15.80 8.19
N LEU A 51 2.09 -16.78 9.08
CA LEU A 51 3.33 -17.46 9.48
C LEU A 51 4.15 -18.06 8.31
N PRO A 52 3.57 -18.79 7.32
CA PRO A 52 4.36 -19.32 6.22
C PRO A 52 5.01 -18.22 5.38
N PHE A 53 4.29 -17.13 5.10
CA PHE A 53 4.83 -15.99 4.35
C PHE A 53 5.92 -15.27 5.14
N PHE A 54 5.71 -15.10 6.45
CA PHE A 54 6.70 -14.50 7.33
C PHE A 54 8.00 -15.32 7.36
N VAL A 55 7.90 -16.64 7.51
CA VAL A 55 9.06 -17.54 7.54
C VAL A 55 9.81 -17.53 6.20
N VAL A 56 9.10 -17.56 5.06
CA VAL A 56 9.73 -17.44 3.74
C VAL A 56 10.41 -16.08 3.57
N GLY A 57 9.76 -15.01 4.01
CA GLY A 57 10.31 -13.64 3.99
C GLY A 57 11.60 -13.53 4.80
N VAL A 58 11.61 -14.03 6.04
CA VAL A 58 12.81 -14.03 6.91
C VAL A 58 13.92 -14.90 6.33
N ARG A 59 13.59 -16.07 5.74
CA ARG A 59 14.59 -16.92 5.08
C ARG A 59 15.21 -16.23 3.87
N SER A 60 14.39 -15.60 3.04
CA SER A 60 14.85 -14.82 1.88
C SER A 60 15.74 -13.66 2.31
N LEU A 61 15.30 -12.90 3.33
CA LEU A 61 16.06 -11.78 3.88
C LEU A 61 17.41 -12.26 4.43
N THR A 62 17.41 -13.33 5.23
CA THR A 62 18.64 -13.92 5.80
C THR A 62 19.60 -14.37 4.70
N ARG A 63 19.08 -14.93 3.61
CA ARG A 63 19.89 -15.35 2.46
C ARG A 63 20.56 -14.14 1.81
N ILE A 64 19.78 -13.10 1.47
CA ILE A 64 20.28 -11.88 0.84
C ILE A 64 21.32 -11.21 1.74
N THR A 65 21.06 -11.09 3.03
CA THR A 65 22.00 -10.48 3.99
C THR A 65 23.28 -11.30 4.19
N ARG A 66 23.27 -12.60 3.93
CA ARG A 66 24.47 -13.46 3.97
C ARG A 66 25.26 -13.37 2.66
N GLU A 67 24.57 -13.28 1.53
CA GLU A 67 25.18 -13.15 0.21
C GLU A 67 25.76 -11.75 -0.02
N THR A 68 25.15 -10.71 0.55
CA THR A 68 25.56 -9.30 0.41
C THR A 68 25.56 -8.62 1.79
N PRO A 69 26.63 -8.81 2.59
CA PRO A 69 26.71 -8.31 3.96
C PRO A 69 26.81 -6.78 4.06
N GLU A 70 27.12 -6.10 2.96
CA GLU A 70 27.17 -4.64 2.82
C GLU A 70 25.78 -3.97 2.78
N LEU A 71 24.68 -4.74 2.68
CA LEU A 71 23.30 -4.25 2.85
C LEU A 71 22.86 -4.13 4.31
N LYS A 72 23.72 -4.47 5.28
CA LYS A 72 23.42 -4.32 6.72
C LYS A 72 23.60 -2.90 7.23
N LEU A 73 24.04 -1.96 6.40
CA LEU A 73 24.36 -0.56 6.70
C LEU A 73 24.10 0.32 5.46
#